data_AF-A0A9X9S2C2-F1
#
_entry.id   AF-A0A9X9S2C2-F1
#
_cell.length_a   1.000
_cell.length_b   1.000
_cell.length_c   1.000
_cell.angle_alpha   90.00
_cell.angle_beta   90.00
_cell.angle_gamma   90.00
#
_symmetry.space_group_name_H-M   'P 1'
#
loop_
_entity.id
_entity.type
_entity.pdbx_description
1 polymer ?
#
loop_
_entity_poly.entity_id
_entity_poly.type
_entity_poly.pdbx_seq_one_letter_code
_entity_poly.pdbx_strand_id
1 'polypeptide(L)'
;MASTKGVSHLMDAAGRQMNACGVCNTTTDSVRQLLGEVVRDILMNGYPDQQGYLALWCGNKNGTISVRVTDHGMPRNIFEEPENPVAGRIRAEMDESSYVSVAGENILQMKRADTR
;
A
#
# COMPACT_ATOMS: atom_id res chain seq x y z
N MET A 1 17.41 8.89 6.49
CA MET A 1 15.96 9.17 6.64
C MET A 1 15.30 9.19 5.27
N ALA A 2 14.23 8.43 5.09
CA ALA A 2 13.37 8.60 3.92
C ALA A 2 12.74 10.01 3.97
N SER A 3 12.85 10.77 2.89
CA SER A 3 12.26 12.12 2.84
C SER A 3 10.82 12.04 2.34
N THR A 4 9.97 12.98 2.80
CA THR A 4 8.60 13.16 2.29
C THR A 4 8.55 13.30 0.76
N LYS A 5 9.61 13.82 0.15
CA LYS A 5 9.79 13.88 -1.32
C LYS A 5 9.92 12.49 -1.96
N GLY A 6 10.62 11.56 -1.31
CA GLY A 6 10.76 10.18 -1.80
C GLY A 6 9.42 9.45 -1.87
N VAL A 7 8.56 9.64 -0.85
CA VAL A 7 7.20 9.09 -0.85
C VAL A 7 6.37 9.66 -2.00
N SER A 8 6.43 10.97 -2.23
CA SER A 8 5.67 11.59 -3.34
C SER A 8 6.05 11.01 -4.70
N HIS A 9 7.34 10.88 -4.99
CA HIS A 9 7.79 10.31 -6.27
C HIS A 9 7.37 8.85 -6.44
N LEU A 10 7.39 8.08 -5.36
CA LEU A 10 6.95 6.69 -5.35
C LEU A 10 5.45 6.57 -5.65
N MET A 11 4.63 7.45 -5.06
CA MET A 11 3.20 7.51 -5.30
C MET A 11 2.86 7.94 -6.74
N ASP A 12 3.60 8.89 -7.30
CA ASP A 12 3.43 9.29 -8.70
C ASP A 12 3.83 8.17 -9.67
N ALA A 13 4.88 7.41 -9.35
CA ALA A 13 5.27 6.23 -10.13
C ALA A 13 4.19 5.14 -10.09
N ALA A 14 3.65 4.84 -8.90
CA ALA A 14 2.54 3.90 -8.74
C ALA A 14 1.30 4.33 -9.53
N GLY A 15 0.94 5.62 -9.47
CA GLY A 15 -0.16 6.18 -10.24
C GLY A 15 0.02 6.03 -11.75
N ARG A 16 1.22 6.34 -12.28
CA ARG A 16 1.53 6.14 -13.71
C ARG A 16 1.43 4.68 -14.12
N GLN A 17 1.91 3.76 -13.28
CA GLN A 17 1.83 2.33 -13.56
C GLN A 17 0.37 1.83 -13.56
N MET A 18 -0.45 2.25 -12.59
CA MET A 18 -1.87 1.89 -12.54
C MET A 18 -2.62 2.39 -13.78
N ASN A 19 -2.38 3.64 -14.19
CA ASN A 19 -2.97 4.20 -15.40
C ASN A 19 -2.51 3.45 -16.66
N ALA A 20 -1.24 3.07 -16.76
CA ALA A 20 -0.72 2.26 -17.86
C ALA A 20 -1.35 0.86 -17.92
N CYS A 21 -1.79 0.33 -16.77
CA CYS A 21 -2.54 -0.92 -16.65
C CYS A 21 -4.06 -0.75 -16.88
N GLY A 22 -4.52 0.43 -17.30
CA GLY A 22 -5.92 0.70 -17.64
C GLY A 22 -6.86 0.86 -16.45
N VAL A 23 -6.34 1.18 -15.26
CA VAL A 23 -7.13 1.54 -14.07
C VAL A 23 -7.75 2.93 -14.27
N CYS A 24 -9.00 3.12 -13.85
CA CYS A 24 -9.66 4.43 -13.89
C CYS A 24 -8.96 5.47 -13.00
N ASN A 25 -8.88 6.72 -13.46
CA ASN A 25 -8.16 7.79 -12.75
C ASN A 25 -8.64 8.01 -11.31
N THR A 26 -9.95 7.93 -11.06
CA THR A 26 -10.54 8.06 -9.71
C THR A 26 -10.11 6.92 -8.79
N THR A 27 -10.07 5.69 -9.31
CA THR A 27 -9.56 4.53 -8.58
C THR A 27 -8.05 4.65 -8.36
N THR A 28 -7.30 5.11 -9.36
CA THR A 28 -5.86 5.40 -9.25
C THR A 28 -5.58 6.41 -8.14
N ASP A 29 -6.33 7.50 -8.07
CA ASP A 29 -6.11 8.56 -7.08
C ASP A 29 -6.38 8.09 -5.64
N SER A 30 -7.50 7.39 -5.42
CA SER A 30 -7.83 6.83 -4.10
C SER A 30 -6.80 5.79 -3.65
N VAL A 31 -6.41 4.86 -4.53
CA VAL A 31 -5.37 3.86 -4.23
C VAL A 31 -4.01 4.50 -3.97
N ARG A 32 -3.64 5.53 -4.75
CA ARG A 32 -2.39 6.29 -4.55
C ARG A 32 -2.36 6.99 -3.19
N GLN A 33 -3.47 7.58 -2.77
CA GLN A 33 -3.58 8.21 -1.46
C GLN A 33 -3.41 7.17 -0.33
N LEU A 34 -4.09 6.03 -0.44
CA LEU A 34 -4.01 4.95 0.54
C LEU A 34 -2.58 4.41 0.67
N LEU A 35 -1.93 4.14 -0.47
CA LEU A 35 -0.53 3.71 -0.52
C LEU A 35 0.41 4.73 0.15
N GLY A 36 0.15 6.03 -0.05
CA GLY A 36 0.95 7.09 0.56
C GLY A 36 0.84 7.12 2.08
N GLU A 37 -0.33 6.80 2.62
CA GLU A 37 -0.57 6.70 4.06
C GLU A 37 0.13 5.49 4.66
N VAL A 38 0.01 4.32 4.02
CA VAL A 38 0.71 3.09 4.43
C VAL A 38 2.22 3.30 4.45
N VAL A 39 2.78 3.84 3.36
CA VAL A 39 4.22 4.07 3.24
C VAL A 39 4.69 5.08 4.30
N ARG A 40 3.94 6.16 4.56
CA ARG A 40 4.30 7.12 5.61
C ARG A 40 4.27 6.49 7.00
N ASP A 41 3.25 5.70 7.31
CA ASP A 41 3.15 5.02 8.59
C ASP A 41 4.34 4.07 8.80
N ILE A 42 4.68 3.26 7.79
CA ILE A 42 5.86 2.37 7.87
C ILE A 42 7.16 3.17 8.06
N LEU A 43 7.34 4.29 7.35
CA LEU A 43 8.57 5.09 7.48
C LEU A 43 8.69 5.83 8.82
N MET A 44 7.57 6.29 9.37
CA MET A 44 7.57 7.07 10.62
C MET A 44 7.59 6.18 11.87
N ASN A 45 6.88 5.05 11.81
CA ASN A 45 6.58 4.22 12.97
C ASN A 45 7.15 2.81 12.84
N GLY A 46 7.55 2.38 11.64
CA GLY A 46 8.11 1.05 11.41
C GLY A 46 9.51 0.91 11.97
N TYR A 47 10.47 1.76 11.55
CA TYR A 47 11.89 1.55 11.91
C TYR A 47 12.73 2.84 11.90
N PRO A 48 12.96 3.51 13.04
CA PRO A 48 13.90 4.63 13.10
C PRO A 48 15.37 4.19 12.90
N ASP A 49 15.71 2.94 13.25
CA ASP A 49 17.11 2.47 13.36
C ASP A 49 17.43 1.22 12.52
N GLN A 50 16.57 0.81 11.58
CA GLN A 50 16.83 -0.33 10.70
C GLN A 50 16.89 0.07 9.23
N GLN A 51 17.73 -0.65 8.48
CA GLN A 51 17.75 -0.58 7.02
C GLN A 51 16.74 -1.57 6.46
N GLY A 52 15.57 -1.07 6.10
CA GLY A 52 14.56 -1.80 5.33
C GLY A 52 14.46 -1.30 3.90
N TYR A 53 13.73 -2.03 3.06
CA TYR A 53 13.25 -1.53 1.78
C TYR A 53 11.77 -1.81 1.63
N LEU A 54 11.10 -0.91 0.90
CA LEU A 54 9.69 -1.02 0.55
C LEU A 54 9.58 -1.42 -0.91
N ALA A 55 8.89 -2.51 -1.18
CA ALA A 55 8.50 -2.89 -2.54
C ALA A 55 7.01 -2.61 -2.75
N LEU A 56 6.69 -1.98 -3.88
CA LEU A 56 5.32 -1.74 -4.30
C LEU A 56 5.05 -2.46 -5.62
N TRP A 57 3.93 -3.18 -5.66
CA TRP A 57 3.41 -3.75 -6.89
C TRP A 57 1.94 -3.36 -7.05
N CYS A 58 1.56 -3.01 -8.26
CA CYS A 58 0.19 -2.71 -8.65
C CYS A 58 -0.11 -3.45 -9.96
N GLY A 59 -1.25 -4.12 -10.02
CA GLY A 59 -1.74 -4.80 -11.22
C GLY A 59 -3.24 -4.67 -11.37
N ASN A 60 -3.71 -4.62 -12.61
CA ASN A 60 -5.13 -4.72 -12.95
C ASN A 60 -5.34 -6.00 -13.75
N LYS A 61 -6.23 -6.88 -13.28
CA LYS A 61 -6.62 -8.08 -14.01
C LYS A 61 -8.12 -8.25 -13.90
N ASN A 62 -8.80 -8.33 -15.05
CA ASN A 62 -10.25 -8.52 -15.13
C ASN A 62 -11.06 -7.51 -14.29
N GLY A 63 -10.64 -6.23 -14.28
CA GLY A 63 -11.30 -5.19 -13.49
C GLY A 63 -11.08 -5.33 -11.98
N THR A 64 -10.10 -6.13 -11.55
CA THR A 64 -9.66 -6.19 -10.15
C THR A 64 -8.27 -5.59 -10.06
N ILE A 65 -8.16 -4.53 -9.28
CA ILE A 65 -6.89 -3.93 -8.90
C ILE A 65 -6.33 -4.74 -7.76
N SER A 66 -5.07 -5.13 -7.88
CA SER A 66 -4.31 -5.78 -6.82
C SER A 66 -3.11 -4.91 -6.50
N VAL A 67 -2.93 -4.60 -5.23
CA VAL A 67 -1.82 -3.82 -4.71
C VAL A 67 -1.06 -4.69 -3.72
N ARG A 68 0.26 -4.64 -3.76
CA ARG A 68 1.12 -5.26 -2.76
C ARG A 68 2.13 -4.25 -2.26
N VAL A 69 2.22 -4.10 -0.95
CA VAL A 69 3.29 -3.40 -0.24
C VAL A 69 4.06 -4.46 0.53
N THR A 70 5.36 -4.52 0.34
CA THR A 70 6.21 -5.41 1.14
C THR A 70 7.22 -4.59 1.92
N ASP A 71 7.31 -4.87 3.21
CA ASP A 71 8.28 -4.32 4.13
C ASP A 71 9.18 -5.44 4.66
N HIS A 72 10.45 -5.41 4.24
CA HIS A 72 11.46 -6.41 4.60
C HIS A 72 12.26 -6.03 5.88
N GLY A 73 11.79 -5.08 6.69
CA GLY A 73 12.42 -4.69 7.96
C GLY A 73 12.05 -5.53 9.20
N MET A 74 10.77 -5.93 9.34
CA MET A 74 10.14 -6.73 10.43
C MET A 74 10.26 -6.22 11.90
N PRO A 75 9.16 -6.00 12.68
CA PRO A 75 7.98 -6.88 12.83
C PRO A 75 6.58 -6.20 12.91
N ARG A 76 6.39 -4.93 12.53
CA ARG A 76 5.12 -4.20 12.78
C ARG A 76 4.03 -4.47 11.74
N ASN A 77 3.00 -5.24 12.13
CA ASN A 77 1.80 -5.46 11.32
C ASN A 77 0.73 -4.41 11.66
N ILE A 78 0.52 -3.42 10.79
CA ILE A 78 -0.44 -2.33 11.00
C ILE A 78 -1.89 -2.83 11.23
N PHE A 79 -2.24 -4.02 10.76
CA PHE A 79 -3.59 -4.59 10.93
C PHE A 79 -3.83 -5.19 12.31
N GLU A 80 -2.76 -5.55 13.02
CA GLU A 80 -2.84 -5.99 14.41
C GLU A 80 -3.03 -4.81 15.37
N GLU A 81 -3.02 -3.57 14.86
CA GLU A 81 -3.27 -2.35 15.60
C GLU A 81 -4.70 -1.84 15.33
N PRO A 82 -5.71 -2.26 16.12
CA PRO A 82 -7.10 -1.88 15.88
C PRO A 82 -7.35 -0.36 15.97
N GLU A 83 -6.54 0.36 16.73
CA GLU A 83 -6.61 1.82 16.89
C GLU A 83 -5.90 2.59 15.76
N ASN A 84 -5.19 1.91 14.84
CA ASN A 84 -4.48 2.57 13.77
C ASN A 84 -5.47 3.08 12.70
N PRO A 85 -5.57 4.40 12.48
CA PRO A 85 -6.56 4.97 11.55
C PRO A 85 -6.31 4.55 10.10
N VAL A 86 -5.07 4.23 9.72
CA VAL A 86 -4.72 3.77 8.38
C VAL A 86 -5.26 2.35 8.16
N ALA A 87 -5.19 1.47 9.16
CA ALA A 87 -5.75 0.12 9.09
C ALA A 87 -7.27 0.16 8.86
N GLY A 88 -7.99 1.04 9.56
CA GLY A 88 -9.44 1.25 9.37
C GLY A 88 -9.79 1.72 7.95
N ARG A 89 -9.00 2.64 7.39
CA ARG A 89 -9.22 3.13 6.02
C ARG A 89 -8.91 2.09 4.96
N ILE A 90 -7.86 1.27 5.14
CA ILE A 90 -7.58 0.15 4.24
C ILE A 90 -8.78 -0.80 4.20
N ARG A 91 -9.31 -1.18 5.37
CA ARG A 91 -10.51 -2.03 5.48
C ARG A 91 -11.74 -1.45 4.77
N ALA A 92 -11.88 -0.13 4.74
CA ALA A 92 -13.00 0.55 4.08
C ALA A 92 -12.85 0.64 2.55
N GLU A 93 -11.61 0.78 2.06
CA GLU A 93 -11.32 1.05 0.64
C GLU A 93 -10.95 -0.21 -0.16
N MET A 94 -10.57 -1.29 0.52
CA MET A 94 -10.07 -2.53 -0.08
C MET A 94 -10.84 -3.75 0.46
N ASP A 95 -10.94 -4.81 -0.35
CA ASP A 95 -11.62 -6.05 0.03
C ASP A 95 -10.86 -6.76 1.16
N GLU A 96 -11.51 -6.86 2.32
CA GLU A 96 -10.92 -7.43 3.53
C GLU A 96 -10.56 -8.90 3.44
N SER A 97 -11.22 -9.64 2.55
CA SER A 97 -10.90 -11.05 2.29
C SER A 97 -9.60 -11.26 1.52
N SER A 98 -8.97 -10.18 1.03
CA SER A 98 -7.79 -10.23 0.17
C SER A 98 -6.46 -9.96 0.88
N TYR A 99 -6.51 -9.66 2.18
CA TYR A 99 -5.32 -9.42 3.00
C TYR A 99 -4.58 -10.71 3.30
N VAL A 100 -3.31 -10.77 2.94
CA VAL A 100 -2.43 -11.88 3.34
C VAL A 100 -1.11 -11.29 3.85
N SER A 101 -0.88 -11.40 5.15
CA SER A 101 0.47 -11.32 5.74
C SER A 101 1.15 -12.66 5.49
N VAL A 102 2.33 -12.65 4.86
CA VAL A 102 2.99 -13.88 4.38
C VAL A 102 4.37 -14.02 5.00
N ALA A 103 4.63 -15.20 5.58
CA ALA A 103 5.98 -15.73 5.87
C ALA A 103 6.88 -14.86 6.77
N GLY A 104 6.34 -14.35 7.88
CA GLY A 104 7.10 -13.48 8.79
C GLY A 104 7.30 -12.07 8.22
N GLU A 105 7.40 -11.90 6.91
CA GLU A 105 7.47 -10.58 6.28
C GLU A 105 6.13 -9.83 6.41
N ASN A 106 6.21 -8.52 6.65
CA ASN A 106 5.04 -7.64 6.65
C ASN A 106 4.65 -7.34 5.20
N ILE A 107 4.03 -8.32 4.55
CA ILE A 107 3.43 -8.19 3.23
C ILE A 107 1.97 -7.76 3.41
N LEU A 108 1.63 -6.61 2.85
CA LEU A 108 0.25 -6.18 2.69
C LEU A 108 -0.15 -6.35 1.22
N GLN A 109 -0.90 -7.40 0.94
CA GLN A 109 -1.59 -7.57 -0.35
C GLN A 109 -3.05 -7.16 -0.20
N MET A 110 -3.57 -6.38 -1.16
CA MET A 110 -4.93 -5.83 -1.12
C MET A 110 -5.53 -5.91 -2.51
N LYS A 111 -6.85 -6.11 -2.59
CA LYS A 111 -7.61 -6.11 -3.84
C LYS A 111 -8.80 -5.17 -3.77
N ARG A 112 -9.18 -4.62 -4.90
CA ARG A 112 -10.37 -3.77 -5.05
C ARG A 112 -10.94 -3.93 -6.46
N ALA A 113 -12.26 -3.89 -6.59
CA ALA A 113 -12.88 -3.76 -7.91
C ALA A 113 -12.57 -2.38 -8.53
N ASP A 114 -12.22 -2.37 -9.81
CA ASP A 114 -12.10 -1.15 -10.60
C ASP A 114 -13.51 -0.67 -10.97
N THR A 115 -14.07 0.20 -10.13
CA THR A 115 -15.37 0.82 -10.37
C THR A 115 -15.19 1.95 -11.37
N ARG A 116 -15.62 1.71 -12.62
CA ARG A 116 -15.60 2.70 -13.70
C ARG A 116 -16.67 3.77 -13.54
#